data_AF-A0A0N0LT43-F1
#
_entry.id   AF-A0A0N0LT43-F1
#
_cell.length_a   1.000
_cell.length_b   1.000
_cell.length_c   1.000
_cell.angle_alpha   90.00
_cell.angle_beta   90.00
_cell.angle_gamma   90.00
#
_symmetry.space_group_name_H-M   'P 1'
#
loop_
_entity.id
_entity.type
_entity.pdbx_description
1 polymer ?
#
loop_
_entity_poly.entity_id
_entity_poly.type
_entity_poly.pdbx_seq_one_letter_code
_entity_poly.pdbx_strand_id
1 'polypeptide(L)'
;MKNIQTHEAKIDLIKKFLDYANITDASYAMLHYIHENAEKDEKADHLTFGDKLDRDIEVKDDKGNLLYIKPKGTNTAYACAIEARFNQEKVGSLCIPLTNKCLIEKDKISNNDITQVKLNDTLSQRTITFTNRFKLLKHQKNTDSGFSATLFEDTEDNKQKIFAIRGTEFPSGFSNDVLDSDANLALSSLPSNQYIDMIKFYTQCIVDKHIAESTPLIITGHSLGGALAQLLTLSLATAGSANNVKEVYTFNSPGAKNLRIDEDTLGRVYEIDSTILNAKDKERALFKKIRGYEYGEKDNLLRDTTLIGYDNHLFNAIYKYFTNNENLKEHSILVRTLTTTNIKPITYMATTSSITYTYKIFDINQTFINCLEILKANNRLKQPLACQDSIHHIESDDDSNSDNNEWQDELIQNLGIDIDGKHYYINLGAFSGSHYILPSIHALQRVLMLINSGNINNLLEYNKIKDLKDESMFLRTNRERKNAERLLHTQPSYLYDLYY
;
A
#
# COMPACT_ATOMS: atom_id res chain seq x y z
N MET A 1 5.23 -19.06 18.39
CA MET A 1 6.41 -18.22 18.67
C MET A 1 6.84 -17.67 17.32
N LYS A 2 7.00 -16.35 17.16
CA LYS A 2 7.40 -15.73 15.87
C LYS A 2 8.76 -16.29 15.43
N ASN A 3 8.97 -16.46 14.12
CA ASN A 3 10.25 -16.89 13.56
C ASN A 3 11.19 -15.69 13.39
N ILE A 4 11.85 -15.29 14.48
CA ILE A 4 12.71 -14.10 14.53
C ILE A 4 14.08 -14.40 13.89
N GLN A 5 14.43 -13.64 12.85
CA GLN A 5 15.59 -13.87 11.98
C GLN A 5 16.50 -12.63 11.84
N THR A 6 16.42 -11.66 12.77
CA THR A 6 17.21 -10.42 12.74
C THR A 6 18.73 -10.65 12.58
N HIS A 7 19.26 -11.74 13.14
CA HIS A 7 20.67 -12.11 13.03
C HIS A 7 21.08 -12.62 11.63
N GLU A 8 20.13 -13.11 10.83
CA GLU A 8 20.36 -13.55 9.46
C GLU A 8 20.37 -12.39 8.45
N ALA A 9 19.90 -11.20 8.85
CA ALA A 9 19.83 -10.03 7.99
C ALA A 9 21.21 -9.39 7.77
N LYS A 10 21.94 -9.97 6.82
CA LYS A 10 23.26 -9.54 6.31
C LYS A 10 23.11 -8.63 5.08
N ILE A 11 24.24 -8.15 4.57
CA ILE A 11 24.34 -7.13 3.51
C ILE A 11 23.30 -7.25 2.38
N ASP A 12 23.15 -8.43 1.76
CA ASP A 12 22.27 -8.58 0.59
C ASP A 12 20.79 -8.49 0.98
N LEU A 13 20.41 -9.02 2.14
CA LEU A 13 19.06 -8.91 2.64
C LEU A 13 18.74 -7.48 3.11
N ILE A 14 19.70 -6.78 3.73
CA ILE A 14 19.53 -5.37 4.09
C ILE A 14 19.39 -4.49 2.84
N LYS A 15 20.13 -4.76 1.77
CA LYS A 15 19.95 -4.07 0.47
C LYS A 15 18.52 -4.26 -0.04
N LYS A 16 18.01 -5.49 -0.01
CA LYS A 16 16.61 -5.78 -0.37
C LYS A 16 15.62 -5.04 0.52
N PHE A 17 15.80 -5.06 1.85
CA PHE A 17 14.94 -4.30 2.77
C PHE A 17 14.93 -2.82 2.43
N LEU A 18 16.10 -2.22 2.15
CA LEU A 18 16.19 -0.82 1.77
C LEU A 18 15.53 -0.54 0.41
N ASP A 19 15.74 -1.38 -0.59
CA ASP A 19 15.12 -1.25 -1.91
C ASP A 19 13.58 -1.29 -1.79
N TYR A 20 13.03 -2.31 -1.13
CA TYR A 20 11.58 -2.46 -1.00
C TYR A 20 10.94 -1.45 -0.04
N ALA A 21 11.67 -0.95 0.96
CA ALA A 21 11.24 0.19 1.74
C ALA A 21 11.16 1.46 0.88
N ASN A 22 12.17 1.73 0.04
CA ASN A 22 12.15 2.86 -0.91
C ASN A 22 11.02 2.75 -1.94
N ILE A 23 10.78 1.55 -2.49
CA ILE A 23 9.68 1.30 -3.43
C ILE A 23 8.32 1.50 -2.74
N THR A 24 8.19 1.04 -1.49
CA THR A 24 6.98 1.27 -0.70
C THR A 24 6.77 2.75 -0.45
N ASP A 25 7.82 3.50 -0.09
CA ASP A 25 7.74 4.95 0.10
C ASP A 25 7.39 5.68 -1.21
N ALA A 26 7.98 5.27 -2.33
CA ALA A 26 7.67 5.79 -3.67
C ALA A 26 6.22 5.54 -4.10
N SER A 27 5.56 4.49 -3.59
CA SER A 27 4.14 4.22 -3.88
C SER A 27 3.19 5.32 -3.35
N TYR A 28 3.68 6.19 -2.46
CA TYR A 28 2.95 7.37 -1.99
C TYR A 28 3.10 8.60 -2.90
N ALA A 29 3.99 8.58 -3.89
CA ALA A 29 4.19 9.70 -4.80
C ALA A 29 2.95 9.95 -5.68
N MET A 30 2.75 11.21 -6.10
CA MET A 30 1.64 11.61 -6.99
C MET A 30 1.93 11.26 -8.46
N LEU A 31 2.09 9.97 -8.74
CA LEU A 31 2.56 9.47 -10.05
C LEU A 31 1.56 9.65 -11.20
N HIS A 32 0.30 10.01 -10.92
CA HIS A 32 -0.66 10.36 -11.97
C HIS A 32 -0.24 11.62 -12.75
N TYR A 33 0.59 12.50 -12.15
CA TYR A 33 1.12 13.70 -12.82
C TYR A 33 2.18 13.41 -13.91
N ILE A 34 2.52 12.14 -14.14
CA ILE A 34 3.29 11.71 -15.31
C ILE A 34 2.45 11.83 -16.59
N HIS A 35 1.13 11.67 -16.47
CA HIS A 35 0.19 11.69 -17.59
C HIS A 35 -0.75 12.89 -17.57
N GLU A 36 -0.96 13.51 -16.41
CA GLU A 36 -1.85 14.64 -16.19
C GLU A 36 -1.02 15.84 -15.70
N ASN A 37 -1.40 17.08 -16.05
CA ASN A 37 -0.76 18.28 -15.48
C ASN A 37 -1.48 18.72 -14.20
N ALA A 38 -0.73 19.27 -13.25
CA ALA A 38 -1.36 20.00 -12.14
C ALA A 38 -1.94 21.33 -12.67
N GLU A 39 -2.98 21.87 -12.03
CA GLU A 39 -3.78 23.02 -12.53
C GLU A 39 -2.95 24.26 -12.96
N LYS A 40 -1.67 24.35 -12.55
CA LYS A 40 -0.74 25.44 -12.92
C LYS A 40 0.71 24.98 -13.18
N ASP A 41 0.95 23.69 -13.33
CA ASP A 41 2.30 23.15 -13.55
C ASP A 41 2.27 22.03 -14.59
N GLU A 42 2.75 22.36 -15.78
CA GLU A 42 2.75 21.47 -16.93
C GLU A 42 3.96 20.53 -16.83
N LYS A 43 3.90 19.49 -16.00
CA LYS A 43 5.04 18.54 -15.88
C LYS A 43 4.90 17.26 -16.67
N ALA A 44 3.70 16.87 -17.10
CA ALA A 44 3.47 15.60 -17.78
C ALA A 44 4.34 15.45 -19.04
N ASP A 45 5.05 14.34 -19.12
CA ASP A 45 5.93 13.96 -20.24
C ASP A 45 5.73 12.51 -20.68
N HIS A 46 4.84 11.77 -19.99
CA HIS A 46 4.55 10.35 -20.19
C HIS A 46 5.76 9.41 -20.06
N LEU A 47 6.88 9.89 -19.51
CA LEU A 47 8.06 9.07 -19.27
C LEU A 47 7.95 8.38 -17.90
N THR A 48 8.13 7.07 -17.90
CA THR A 48 8.00 6.23 -16.69
C THR A 48 9.31 5.66 -16.18
N PHE A 49 10.44 6.16 -16.72
CA PHE A 49 11.79 5.72 -16.40
C PHE A 49 12.81 6.82 -16.71
N GLY A 50 13.84 6.93 -15.88
CA GLY A 50 14.91 7.91 -16.02
C GLY A 50 14.65 9.22 -15.27
N ASP A 51 15.73 9.82 -14.75
CA ASP A 51 15.67 11.07 -14.01
C ASP A 51 15.64 12.31 -14.91
N LYS A 52 16.26 12.23 -16.11
CA LYS A 52 16.37 13.33 -17.08
C LYS A 52 15.75 13.01 -18.42
N LEU A 53 15.29 14.06 -19.12
CA LEU A 53 14.92 14.01 -20.52
C LEU A 53 16.14 13.75 -21.42
N ASP A 54 16.04 12.76 -22.30
CA ASP A 54 17.06 12.41 -23.30
C ASP A 54 16.94 13.23 -24.60
N ARG A 55 15.79 13.86 -24.80
CA ARG A 55 15.43 14.71 -25.95
C ARG A 55 14.44 15.81 -25.54
N ASP A 56 14.27 16.79 -26.41
CA ASP A 56 13.24 17.82 -26.24
C ASP A 56 11.84 17.21 -26.37
N ILE A 57 10.89 17.65 -25.54
CA ILE A 57 9.49 17.22 -25.58
C ILE A 57 8.59 18.43 -25.86
N GLU A 58 7.82 18.35 -26.94
CA GLU A 58 6.74 19.29 -27.24
C GLU A 58 5.55 19.03 -26.32
N VAL A 59 5.16 20.03 -25.53
CA VAL A 59 3.93 19.98 -24.74
C VAL A 59 2.85 20.74 -25.49
N LYS A 60 1.71 20.07 -25.68
CA LYS A 60 0.58 20.57 -26.49
C LYS A 60 -0.68 20.64 -25.65
N ASP A 61 -1.58 21.57 -25.99
CA ASP A 61 -2.94 21.60 -25.43
C ASP A 61 -3.81 20.47 -26.01
N ASP A 62 -5.04 20.32 -25.49
CA ASP A 62 -6.03 19.34 -25.96
C ASP A 62 -6.41 19.51 -27.44
N LYS A 63 -6.09 20.66 -28.05
CA LYS A 63 -6.35 20.97 -29.46
C LYS A 63 -5.12 20.72 -30.34
N GLY A 64 -4.01 20.26 -29.76
CA GLY A 64 -2.75 19.98 -30.45
C GLY A 64 -1.87 21.20 -30.70
N ASN A 65 -2.18 22.36 -30.13
CA ASN A 65 -1.33 23.56 -30.24
C ASN A 65 -0.13 23.43 -29.31
N LEU A 66 1.06 23.77 -29.81
CA LEU A 66 2.29 23.82 -29.00
C LEU A 66 2.14 24.88 -27.91
N LEU A 67 2.24 24.47 -26.65
CA LEU A 67 2.29 25.36 -25.50
C LEU A 67 3.73 25.79 -25.25
N TYR A 68 4.65 24.84 -25.12
CA TYR A 68 6.09 25.08 -24.95
C TYR A 68 6.89 23.79 -25.19
N ILE A 69 8.22 23.91 -25.16
CA ILE A 69 9.16 22.79 -25.30
C ILE A 69 9.86 22.56 -23.96
N LYS A 70 9.80 21.32 -23.45
CA LYS A 70 10.65 20.87 -22.35
C LYS A 70 12.04 20.53 -22.89
N PRO A 71 13.09 21.24 -22.48
CA PRO A 71 14.43 20.99 -23.00
C PRO A 71 14.98 19.66 -22.51
N LYS A 72 15.76 19.00 -23.36
CA LYS A 72 16.67 17.91 -23.00
C LYS A 72 17.49 18.26 -21.76
N GLY A 73 17.67 17.29 -20.86
CA GLY A 73 18.46 17.43 -19.63
C GLY A 73 17.70 18.04 -18.45
N THR A 74 16.44 18.43 -18.62
CA THR A 74 15.54 18.72 -17.50
C THR A 74 15.04 17.44 -16.83
N ASN A 75 14.57 17.56 -15.58
CA ASN A 75 14.00 16.46 -14.80
C ASN A 75 12.73 15.92 -15.45
N THR A 76 12.54 14.61 -15.44
CA THR A 76 11.27 14.00 -15.86
C THR A 76 10.16 14.30 -14.85
N ALA A 77 8.90 14.22 -15.29
CA ALA A 77 7.73 14.26 -14.41
C ALA A 77 7.79 13.17 -13.35
N TYR A 78 8.25 11.97 -13.76
CA TYR A 78 8.46 10.84 -12.87
C TYR A 78 9.44 11.17 -11.76
N ALA A 79 10.61 11.74 -12.10
CA ALA A 79 11.61 12.13 -11.12
C ALA A 79 11.14 13.26 -10.21
N CYS A 80 10.41 14.25 -10.74
CA CYS A 80 9.83 15.30 -9.91
C CYS A 80 8.82 14.73 -8.90
N ALA A 81 7.97 13.78 -9.30
CA ALA A 81 7.01 13.14 -8.41
C ALA A 81 7.69 12.32 -7.30
N ILE A 82 8.75 11.58 -7.65
CA ILE A 82 9.54 10.80 -6.68
C ILE A 82 10.29 11.73 -5.73
N GLU A 83 10.93 12.79 -6.24
CA GLU A 83 11.62 13.79 -5.42
C GLU A 83 10.67 14.47 -4.44
N ALA A 84 9.47 14.84 -4.90
CA ALA A 84 8.44 15.43 -4.06
C ALA A 84 8.04 14.52 -2.90
N ARG A 85 8.03 13.21 -3.13
CA ARG A 85 7.78 12.23 -2.07
C ARG A 85 8.99 12.02 -1.16
N PHE A 86 10.16 11.79 -1.74
CA PHE A 86 11.36 11.46 -0.97
C PHE A 86 11.85 12.60 -0.09
N ASN A 87 11.50 13.85 -0.42
CA ASN A 87 11.75 15.03 0.41
C ASN A 87 10.47 15.58 1.06
N GLN A 88 9.38 14.81 1.11
CA GLN A 88 8.22 15.20 1.88
C GLN A 88 8.58 15.24 3.37
N GLU A 89 8.26 16.34 4.05
CA GLU A 89 8.31 16.34 5.51
C GLU A 89 7.13 15.53 6.08
N LYS A 90 7.43 14.42 6.75
CA LYS A 90 6.48 13.74 7.64
C LYS A 90 6.93 13.62 9.09
N VAL A 91 8.15 14.05 9.39
CA VAL A 91 8.55 14.26 10.79
C VAL A 91 7.90 15.58 11.19
N GLY A 92 6.79 15.53 11.94
CA GLY A 92 6.21 16.72 12.56
C GLY A 92 7.33 17.56 13.12
N SER A 93 7.33 18.86 12.80
CA SER A 93 8.33 19.85 13.22
C SER A 93 9.11 19.36 14.42
N LEU A 94 10.38 18.99 14.22
CA LEU A 94 11.22 18.53 15.30
C LEU A 94 11.54 19.74 16.17
N CYS A 95 10.61 20.03 17.07
CA CYS A 95 10.72 21.04 18.09
C CYS A 95 11.40 20.32 19.25
N ILE A 96 12.67 20.66 19.46
CA ILE A 96 13.43 20.14 20.59
C ILE A 96 12.72 20.64 21.87
N PRO A 97 12.14 19.76 22.71
CA PRO A 97 11.29 20.17 23.85
C PRO A 97 12.03 21.06 24.86
N LEU A 98 13.36 20.99 24.88
CA LEU A 98 14.21 21.78 25.78
C LEU A 98 14.60 23.17 25.24
N THR A 99 14.46 23.46 23.94
CA THR A 99 15.02 24.70 23.37
C THR A 99 13.99 25.63 22.72
N ASN A 100 12.70 25.24 22.64
CA ASN A 100 11.63 26.00 21.94
C ASN A 100 12.03 26.42 20.51
N LYS A 101 12.99 25.72 19.90
CA LYS A 101 13.54 26.01 18.60
C LYS A 101 13.13 24.89 17.66
N CYS A 102 12.12 25.14 16.83
CA CYS A 102 11.83 24.26 15.71
C CYS A 102 12.81 24.64 14.58
N LEU A 103 13.53 23.66 14.03
CA LEU A 103 14.39 23.88 12.86
C LEU A 103 13.49 24.17 11.65
N ILE A 104 13.34 25.44 11.31
CA ILE A 104 12.63 25.87 10.10
C ILE A 104 13.69 26.05 9.01
N GLU A 105 13.90 25.02 8.18
CA GLU A 105 14.59 25.18 6.89
C GLU A 105 13.60 25.50 5.76
N LYS A 106 14.09 26.26 4.78
CA LYS A 106 13.31 27.02 3.79
C LYS A 106 12.87 26.23 2.55
N ASP A 107 13.13 24.92 2.49
CA ASP A 107 12.95 24.09 1.28
C ASP A 107 12.03 22.88 1.53
N LYS A 108 10.82 23.13 2.08
CA LYS A 108 9.87 22.07 2.47
C LYS A 108 8.92 21.72 1.32
N ILE A 109 8.74 20.43 1.02
CA ILE A 109 7.69 19.94 0.11
C ILE A 109 6.49 19.46 0.92
N SER A 110 5.38 20.19 0.83
CA SER A 110 4.13 19.82 1.50
C SER A 110 3.37 18.77 0.68
N ASN A 111 2.78 17.77 1.35
CA ASN A 111 1.79 16.86 0.77
C ASN A 111 2.19 16.15 -0.55
N ASN A 112 3.48 15.83 -0.76
CA ASN A 112 3.98 15.26 -2.02
C ASN A 112 3.70 16.13 -3.24
N ASP A 113 3.52 17.44 -3.05
CA ASP A 113 3.13 18.37 -4.09
C ASP A 113 4.27 18.53 -5.11
N ILE A 114 4.05 17.90 -6.26
CA ILE A 114 4.98 17.92 -7.38
C ILE A 114 5.28 19.35 -7.88
N THR A 115 4.37 20.31 -7.65
CA THR A 115 4.54 21.69 -8.12
C THR A 115 5.65 22.44 -7.40
N GLN A 116 6.11 21.90 -6.26
CA GLN A 116 7.20 22.45 -5.47
C GLN A 116 8.58 21.97 -5.96
N VAL A 117 8.64 21.03 -6.91
CA VAL A 117 9.88 20.55 -7.56
C VAL A 117 9.98 21.15 -8.96
N LYS A 118 11.00 21.95 -9.26
CA LYS A 118 11.20 22.51 -10.59
C LYS A 118 11.90 21.53 -11.53
N LEU A 119 11.65 21.69 -12.82
CA LEU A 119 12.26 20.86 -13.87
C LEU A 119 13.80 20.97 -13.93
N ASN A 120 14.38 22.03 -13.35
CA ASN A 120 15.81 22.26 -13.30
C ASN A 120 16.39 22.15 -11.88
N ASP A 121 15.60 21.72 -10.89
CA ASP A 121 16.11 21.50 -9.54
C ASP A 121 17.13 20.35 -9.52
N THR A 122 18.06 20.43 -8.56
CA THR A 122 19.00 19.34 -8.31
C THR A 122 18.28 18.25 -7.54
N LEU A 123 18.14 17.07 -8.13
CA LEU A 123 17.49 15.92 -7.51
C LEU A 123 18.41 15.25 -6.49
N SER A 124 17.82 14.67 -5.45
CA SER A 124 18.55 13.84 -4.49
C SER A 124 19.14 12.59 -5.14
N GLN A 125 20.27 12.08 -4.62
CA GLN A 125 20.86 10.82 -5.09
C GLN A 125 19.90 9.64 -4.93
N ARG A 126 19.03 9.69 -3.91
CA ARG A 126 17.98 8.70 -3.66
C ARG A 126 17.00 8.65 -4.84
N THR A 127 16.51 9.81 -5.31
CA THR A 127 15.62 9.90 -6.48
C THR A 127 16.31 9.50 -7.77
N ILE A 128 17.54 9.96 -8.00
CA ILE A 128 18.31 9.61 -9.22
C ILE A 128 18.50 8.10 -9.31
N THR A 129 18.94 7.47 -8.21
CA THR A 129 19.15 6.02 -8.16
C THR A 129 17.84 5.26 -8.35
N PHE A 130 16.76 5.72 -7.71
CA PHE A 130 15.46 5.08 -7.80
C PHE A 130 14.88 5.12 -9.22
N THR A 131 14.80 6.30 -9.83
CA THR A 131 14.14 6.51 -11.13
C THR A 131 14.90 5.93 -12.31
N ASN A 132 16.21 5.72 -12.17
CA ASN A 132 17.04 5.03 -13.17
C ASN A 132 17.08 3.51 -13.00
N ARG A 133 16.42 2.94 -11.98
CA ARG A 133 16.32 1.48 -11.79
C ARG A 133 14.88 0.97 -11.81
N PHE A 134 13.98 1.64 -11.11
CA PHE A 134 12.60 1.21 -11.01
C PHE A 134 11.75 1.93 -12.05
N LYS A 135 11.30 1.18 -13.05
CA LYS A 135 10.38 1.67 -14.08
C LYS A 135 8.94 1.58 -13.59
N LEU A 136 8.18 2.65 -13.73
CA LEU A 136 6.74 2.63 -13.49
C LEU A 136 6.02 1.92 -14.65
N LEU A 137 5.20 0.91 -14.31
CA LEU A 137 4.34 0.22 -15.27
C LEU A 137 2.90 0.72 -15.19
N LYS A 138 2.34 0.79 -13.98
CA LYS A 138 0.97 1.23 -13.74
C LYS A 138 0.84 1.82 -12.34
N HIS A 139 0.05 2.89 -12.21
CA HIS A 139 -0.28 3.51 -10.92
C HIS A 139 -1.79 3.62 -10.75
N GLN A 140 -2.29 3.26 -9.56
CA GLN A 140 -3.65 3.54 -9.11
C GLN A 140 -3.61 4.72 -8.15
N LYS A 141 -4.13 5.87 -8.59
CA LYS A 141 -4.36 7.02 -7.71
C LYS A 141 -5.35 6.67 -6.61
N ASN A 142 -5.35 7.46 -5.54
CA ASN A 142 -6.22 7.26 -4.39
C ASN A 142 -7.69 7.07 -4.82
N THR A 143 -8.28 5.92 -4.51
CA THR A 143 -9.70 5.66 -4.74
C THR A 143 -10.54 6.25 -3.60
N ASP A 144 -11.88 6.24 -3.76
CA ASP A 144 -12.81 6.65 -2.70
C ASP A 144 -12.65 5.85 -1.39
N SER A 145 -12.05 4.65 -1.46
CA SER A 145 -11.76 3.84 -0.27
C SER A 145 -10.46 4.22 0.44
N GLY A 146 -9.65 5.09 -0.15
CA GLY A 146 -8.29 5.39 0.34
C GLY A 146 -7.20 4.48 -0.26
N PHE A 147 -7.56 3.53 -1.13
CA PHE A 147 -6.61 2.60 -1.74
C PHE A 147 -5.75 3.27 -2.81
N SER A 148 -4.46 2.98 -2.80
CA SER A 148 -3.51 3.34 -3.86
C SER A 148 -2.39 2.31 -3.91
N ALA A 149 -1.94 1.99 -5.11
CA ALA A 149 -0.86 1.06 -5.33
C ALA A 149 -0.15 1.36 -6.65
N THR A 150 1.05 0.84 -6.78
CA THR A 150 1.91 1.04 -7.96
C THR A 150 2.59 -0.26 -8.34
N LEU A 151 2.56 -0.59 -9.63
CA LEU A 151 3.30 -1.69 -10.22
C LEU A 151 4.59 -1.14 -10.84
N PHE A 152 5.73 -1.59 -10.33
CA PHE A 152 7.06 -1.27 -10.84
C PHE A 152 7.73 -2.48 -11.51
N GLU A 153 8.73 -2.20 -12.34
CA GLU A 153 9.70 -3.16 -12.86
C GLU A 153 11.11 -2.77 -12.41
N ASP A 154 11.85 -3.70 -11.81
CA ASP A 154 13.28 -3.52 -11.54
C ASP A 154 14.09 -3.83 -12.80
N THR A 155 14.64 -2.80 -13.44
CA THR A 155 15.36 -2.95 -14.70
C THR A 155 16.75 -3.57 -14.54
N GLU A 156 17.28 -3.64 -13.32
CA GLU A 156 18.63 -4.16 -13.03
C GLU A 156 18.60 -5.57 -12.45
N ASP A 157 17.52 -5.98 -11.78
CA ASP A 157 17.36 -7.35 -11.27
C ASP A 157 16.31 -8.14 -12.06
N ASN A 158 16.72 -8.64 -13.24
CA ASN A 158 15.95 -9.60 -14.05
C ASN A 158 14.53 -9.15 -14.44
N LYS A 159 14.26 -7.84 -14.50
CA LYS A 159 12.93 -7.29 -14.86
C LYS A 159 11.82 -7.76 -13.93
N GLN A 160 12.14 -7.93 -12.65
CA GLN A 160 11.18 -8.37 -11.64
C GLN A 160 10.04 -7.37 -11.48
N LYS A 161 8.84 -7.89 -11.22
CA LYS A 161 7.61 -7.10 -11.07
C LYS A 161 7.32 -6.89 -9.60
N ILE A 162 7.16 -5.64 -9.21
CA ILE A 162 7.00 -5.26 -7.81
C ILE A 162 5.66 -4.56 -7.63
N PHE A 163 4.78 -5.15 -6.85
CA PHE A 163 3.46 -4.63 -6.50
C PHE A 163 3.54 -3.91 -5.15
N ALA A 164 3.64 -2.58 -5.19
CA ALA A 164 3.84 -1.73 -4.03
C ALA A 164 2.51 -1.10 -3.58
N ILE A 165 2.11 -1.34 -2.33
CA ILE A 165 0.82 -0.91 -1.79
C ILE A 165 1.03 0.19 -0.76
N ARG A 166 0.33 1.30 -0.98
CA ARG A 166 0.35 2.46 -0.12
C ARG A 166 -0.48 2.23 1.14
N GLY A 167 0.03 2.61 2.31
CA GLY A 167 -0.78 2.72 3.53
C GLY A 167 -1.67 3.97 3.55
N THR A 168 -2.49 4.11 4.58
CA THR A 168 -3.33 5.30 4.79
C THR A 168 -2.47 6.52 5.12
N GLU A 169 -2.72 7.67 4.46
CA GLU A 169 -2.16 8.96 4.88
C GLU A 169 -3.23 9.71 5.69
N PHE A 170 -2.97 9.96 6.97
CA PHE A 170 -3.81 10.83 7.77
C PHE A 170 -3.60 12.30 7.35
N PRO A 171 -4.66 13.11 7.22
CA PRO A 171 -4.51 14.55 7.00
C PRO A 171 -3.68 15.18 8.12
N SER A 172 -2.71 16.03 7.74
CA SER A 172 -1.92 16.85 8.65
C SER A 172 -2.86 17.70 9.54
N GLY A 173 -2.96 17.36 10.82
CA GLY A 173 -3.88 17.98 11.79
C GLY A 173 -4.39 17.03 12.88
N PHE A 174 -4.18 15.72 12.73
CA PHE A 174 -4.50 14.67 13.71
C PHE A 174 -3.24 14.12 14.40
N SER A 175 -2.33 15.00 14.86
CA SER A 175 -1.09 14.55 15.51
C SER A 175 -1.32 14.13 16.97
N ASN A 176 -0.75 12.96 17.29
CA ASN A 176 -0.46 12.33 18.58
C ASN A 176 -1.55 11.38 19.13
N ASP A 177 -2.81 11.78 19.26
CA ASP A 177 -3.79 10.94 20.01
C ASP A 177 -4.28 9.68 19.27
N VAL A 178 -4.31 9.67 17.93
CA VAL A 178 -4.77 8.50 17.14
C VAL A 178 -3.62 7.56 16.80
N LEU A 179 -2.41 8.08 16.61
CA LEU A 179 -1.23 7.28 16.27
C LEU A 179 -0.65 6.53 17.47
N ASP A 180 -0.67 7.13 18.68
CA ASP A 180 -0.27 6.43 19.92
C ASP A 180 -1.35 5.44 20.40
N SER A 181 -2.60 5.56 19.94
CA SER A 181 -3.68 4.61 20.25
C SER A 181 -3.88 3.52 19.19
N ASP A 182 -3.44 3.74 17.94
CA ASP A 182 -3.58 2.78 16.82
C ASP A 182 -2.41 1.81 16.66
N ALA A 183 -1.28 2.01 17.36
CA ALA A 183 -0.30 0.93 17.51
C ALA A 183 -0.97 -0.30 18.14
N ASN A 184 -1.88 -0.13 19.11
CA ASN A 184 -2.63 -1.23 19.74
C ASN A 184 -3.86 -1.71 18.97
N LEU A 185 -4.22 -1.09 17.83
CA LEU A 185 -5.31 -1.57 16.98
C LEU A 185 -4.77 -2.54 15.93
N ALA A 186 -4.59 -3.80 16.34
CA ALA A 186 -4.71 -4.90 15.37
C ALA A 186 -5.98 -4.66 14.54
N LEU A 187 -5.94 -4.92 13.23
CA LEU A 187 -7.09 -4.80 12.33
C LEU A 187 -8.30 -5.50 12.98
N SER A 188 -9.23 -4.69 13.48
CA SER A 188 -10.44 -5.17 14.15
C SER A 188 -11.44 -5.75 13.16
N SER A 189 -11.29 -5.38 11.89
CA SER A 189 -12.05 -5.90 10.75
C SER A 189 -11.25 -5.78 9.45
N LEU A 190 -11.61 -6.58 8.44
CA LEU A 190 -11.02 -6.55 7.11
C LEU A 190 -11.25 -5.18 6.45
N PRO A 191 -10.21 -4.49 5.90
CA PRO A 191 -10.37 -3.27 5.11
C PRO A 191 -10.96 -3.61 3.73
N SER A 192 -12.23 -4.03 3.73
CA SER A 192 -12.87 -4.70 2.61
C SER A 192 -13.00 -3.82 1.37
N ASN A 193 -13.21 -2.50 1.52
CA ASN A 193 -13.26 -1.58 0.38
C ASN A 193 -11.88 -1.49 -0.30
N GLN A 194 -10.81 -1.32 0.48
CA GLN A 194 -9.45 -1.25 -0.03
C GLN A 194 -8.99 -2.57 -0.63
N TYR A 195 -9.37 -3.71 -0.02
CA TYR A 195 -9.11 -5.03 -0.58
C TYR A 195 -9.76 -5.21 -1.96
N ILE A 196 -11.03 -4.82 -2.11
CA ILE A 196 -11.73 -4.94 -3.40
C ILE A 196 -11.08 -4.05 -4.46
N ASP A 197 -10.70 -2.82 -4.11
CA ASP A 197 -9.99 -1.93 -5.03
C ASP A 197 -8.58 -2.46 -5.37
N MET A 198 -7.92 -3.14 -4.44
CA MET A 198 -6.64 -3.82 -4.66
C MET A 198 -6.74 -4.95 -5.68
N ILE A 199 -7.71 -5.86 -5.53
CA ILE A 199 -7.89 -6.93 -6.51
C ILE A 199 -8.30 -6.36 -7.87
N LYS A 200 -9.16 -5.33 -7.92
CA LYS A 200 -9.45 -4.64 -9.19
C LYS A 200 -8.19 -4.11 -9.85
N PHE A 201 -7.32 -3.42 -9.12
CA PHE A 201 -6.06 -2.92 -9.66
C PHE A 201 -5.13 -4.03 -10.14
N TYR A 202 -4.99 -5.13 -9.38
CA TYR A 202 -4.21 -6.31 -9.79
C TYR A 202 -4.75 -6.89 -11.11
N THR A 203 -6.07 -7.08 -11.21
CA THR A 203 -6.68 -7.62 -12.43
C THR A 203 -6.55 -6.66 -13.62
N GLN A 204 -6.60 -5.35 -13.38
CA GLN A 204 -6.37 -4.34 -14.42
C GLN A 204 -4.93 -4.41 -14.94
N CYS A 205 -3.94 -4.64 -14.08
CA CYS A 205 -2.55 -4.83 -14.50
C CYS A 205 -2.37 -6.01 -15.45
N ILE A 206 -3.20 -7.05 -15.31
CA ILE A 206 -3.23 -8.21 -16.23
C ILE A 206 -3.94 -7.86 -17.53
N VAL A 207 -5.11 -7.21 -17.46
CA VAL A 207 -5.87 -6.78 -18.65
C VAL A 207 -5.04 -5.84 -19.53
N ASP A 208 -4.31 -4.92 -18.90
CA ASP A 208 -3.41 -3.98 -19.57
C ASP A 208 -2.08 -4.62 -20.03
N LYS A 209 -1.90 -5.93 -19.79
CA LYS A 209 -0.74 -6.74 -20.19
C LYS A 209 0.58 -6.28 -19.58
N HIS A 210 0.56 -5.63 -18.41
CA HIS A 210 1.77 -5.32 -17.65
C HIS A 210 2.34 -6.56 -16.96
N ILE A 211 1.47 -7.51 -16.60
CA ILE A 211 1.77 -8.81 -16.01
C ILE A 211 0.77 -9.87 -16.53
N ALA A 212 1.06 -11.15 -16.29
CA ALA A 212 0.13 -12.27 -16.45
C ALA A 212 -0.19 -12.89 -15.08
N GLU A 213 -1.24 -13.71 -14.98
CA GLU A 213 -1.62 -14.39 -13.72
C GLU A 213 -0.47 -15.22 -13.12
N SER A 214 0.36 -15.82 -13.97
CA SER A 214 1.52 -16.62 -13.56
C SER A 214 2.81 -15.82 -13.35
N THR A 215 2.77 -14.48 -13.51
CA THR A 215 3.97 -13.65 -13.32
C THR A 215 4.37 -13.63 -11.85
N PRO A 216 5.58 -14.07 -11.49
CA PRO A 216 6.05 -13.99 -10.11
C PRO A 216 6.13 -12.53 -9.65
N LEU A 217 5.38 -12.19 -8.61
CA LEU A 217 5.36 -10.85 -8.03
C LEU A 217 6.19 -10.77 -6.76
N ILE A 218 6.93 -9.67 -6.61
CA ILE A 218 7.34 -9.19 -5.30
C ILE A 218 6.25 -8.27 -4.79
N ILE A 219 5.78 -8.49 -3.56
CA ILE A 219 4.68 -7.70 -2.98
C ILE A 219 5.24 -6.93 -1.79
N THR A 220 5.01 -5.62 -1.75
CA THR A 220 5.53 -4.79 -0.66
C THR A 220 4.52 -3.76 -0.17
N GLY A 221 4.56 -3.45 1.12
CA GLY A 221 3.66 -2.46 1.71
C GLY A 221 4.04 -2.06 3.13
N HIS A 222 3.58 -0.88 3.55
CA HIS A 222 3.81 -0.33 4.88
C HIS A 222 2.50 0.02 5.59
N SER A 223 2.42 -0.18 6.91
CA SER A 223 1.21 0.06 7.70
C SER A 223 0.02 -0.70 7.08
N LEU A 224 -1.15 -0.07 6.87
CA LEU A 224 -2.29 -0.70 6.19
C LEU A 224 -1.93 -1.30 4.82
N GLY A 225 -0.96 -0.71 4.10
CA GLY A 225 -0.47 -1.24 2.83
C GLY A 225 0.24 -2.58 3.00
N GLY A 226 0.92 -2.79 4.13
CA GLY A 226 1.50 -4.08 4.51
C GLY A 226 0.44 -5.14 4.79
N ALA A 227 -0.66 -4.78 5.44
CA ALA A 227 -1.76 -5.70 5.67
C ALA A 227 -2.47 -6.08 4.36
N LEU A 228 -2.62 -5.12 3.44
CA LEU A 228 -3.11 -5.38 2.09
C LEU A 228 -2.13 -6.26 1.29
N ALA A 229 -0.82 -6.10 1.45
CA ALA A 229 0.19 -6.97 0.82
C ALA A 229 0.05 -8.43 1.30
N GLN A 230 -0.22 -8.62 2.59
CA GLN A 230 -0.54 -9.93 3.16
C GLN A 230 -1.83 -10.52 2.58
N LEU A 231 -2.91 -9.72 2.50
CA LEU A 231 -4.17 -10.16 1.89
C LEU A 231 -4.01 -10.51 0.41
N LEU A 232 -3.23 -9.73 -0.35
CA LEU A 232 -2.94 -10.05 -1.75
C LEU A 232 -2.18 -11.37 -1.86
N THR A 233 -1.19 -11.60 -0.99
CA THR A 233 -0.46 -12.86 -0.93
C THR A 233 -1.39 -14.04 -0.68
N LEU A 234 -2.29 -13.90 0.30
CA LEU A 234 -3.34 -14.89 0.60
C LEU A 234 -4.36 -15.07 -0.53
N SER A 235 -4.48 -14.13 -1.46
CA SER A 235 -5.33 -14.23 -2.66
C SER A 235 -4.63 -14.87 -3.86
N LEU A 236 -3.29 -14.95 -3.87
CA LEU A 236 -2.52 -15.40 -5.03
C LEU A 236 -1.82 -16.75 -4.80
N ALA A 237 -1.42 -17.02 -3.56
CA ALA A 237 -0.63 -18.20 -3.23
C ALA A 237 -1.52 -19.40 -2.84
N THR A 238 -1.21 -20.54 -3.45
CA THR A 238 -1.70 -21.88 -3.11
C THR A 238 -0.53 -22.85 -3.20
N ALA A 239 -0.71 -24.11 -2.82
CA ALA A 239 0.31 -25.14 -3.06
C ALA A 239 0.73 -25.27 -4.54
N GLY A 240 -0.19 -24.99 -5.48
CA GLY A 240 0.07 -25.06 -6.93
C GLY A 240 0.49 -23.73 -7.57
N SER A 241 0.34 -22.61 -6.88
CA SER A 241 0.62 -21.25 -7.39
C SER A 241 1.60 -20.46 -6.52
N ALA A 242 2.36 -21.13 -5.65
CA ALA A 242 3.33 -20.49 -4.76
C ALA A 242 4.31 -19.60 -5.54
N ASN A 243 4.73 -20.02 -6.73
CA ASN A 243 5.65 -19.27 -7.59
C ASN A 243 5.08 -17.96 -8.14
N ASN A 244 3.76 -17.73 -8.05
CA ASN A 244 3.16 -16.43 -8.39
C ASN A 244 3.51 -15.35 -7.37
N VAL A 245 3.89 -15.75 -6.15
CA VAL A 245 4.42 -14.86 -5.12
C VAL A 245 5.90 -15.19 -4.93
N LYS A 246 6.76 -14.31 -5.45
CA LYS A 246 8.20 -14.49 -5.38
C LYS A 246 8.71 -14.21 -3.97
N GLU A 247 8.46 -13.01 -3.48
CA GLU A 247 8.89 -12.50 -2.16
C GLU A 247 7.86 -11.48 -1.64
N VAL A 248 7.73 -11.38 -0.32
CA VAL A 248 6.83 -10.42 0.34
C VAL A 248 7.61 -9.62 1.37
N TYR A 249 7.44 -8.31 1.36
CA TYR A 249 8.10 -7.38 2.28
C TYR A 249 7.07 -6.46 2.93
N THR A 250 6.84 -6.61 4.23
CA THR A 250 5.92 -5.73 4.95
C THR A 250 6.68 -4.93 5.99
N PHE A 251 6.40 -3.63 6.07
CA PHE A 251 7.03 -2.73 7.04
C PHE A 251 5.97 -2.23 8.02
N ASN A 252 6.17 -2.48 9.32
CA ASN A 252 5.28 -1.97 10.38
C ASN A 252 3.79 -2.26 10.10
N SER A 253 3.50 -3.46 9.61
CA SER A 253 2.17 -3.85 9.15
C SER A 253 1.32 -4.29 10.34
N PRO A 254 0.13 -3.71 10.57
CA PRO A 254 -0.75 -4.25 11.58
C PRO A 254 -1.19 -5.66 11.17
N GLY A 255 -1.20 -6.56 12.14
CA GLY A 255 -1.85 -7.85 12.02
C GLY A 255 -3.33 -7.75 12.35
N ALA A 256 -4.00 -8.89 12.44
CA ALA A 256 -5.41 -8.93 12.81
C ALA A 256 -5.67 -9.90 13.97
N LYS A 257 -6.37 -9.41 14.99
CA LYS A 257 -6.82 -10.26 16.10
C LYS A 257 -7.99 -11.16 15.67
N ASN A 258 -8.89 -10.67 14.80
CA ASN A 258 -10.08 -11.39 14.32
C ASN A 258 -10.47 -10.98 12.88
N LEU A 259 -9.67 -11.37 11.89
CA LEU A 259 -10.01 -11.13 10.48
C LEU A 259 -11.22 -11.97 10.05
N ARG A 260 -12.39 -11.33 9.96
CA ARG A 260 -13.59 -11.93 9.40
C ARG A 260 -13.55 -11.82 7.88
N ILE A 261 -13.25 -12.94 7.21
CA ILE A 261 -13.29 -13.08 5.75
C ILE A 261 -14.51 -13.93 5.40
N ASP A 262 -15.61 -13.25 5.07
CA ASP A 262 -16.86 -13.89 4.64
C ASP A 262 -17.59 -13.06 3.59
N GLU A 263 -18.72 -13.60 3.13
CA GLU A 263 -19.54 -13.00 2.08
C GLU A 263 -20.20 -11.69 2.52
N ASP A 264 -20.53 -11.53 3.81
CA ASP A 264 -21.08 -10.28 4.33
C ASP A 264 -20.06 -9.14 4.21
N THR A 265 -18.78 -9.47 4.33
CA THR A 265 -17.68 -8.50 4.33
C THR A 265 -17.17 -8.21 2.90
N LEU A 266 -17.00 -9.25 2.09
CA LEU A 266 -16.40 -9.14 0.74
C LEU A 266 -17.43 -9.05 -0.40
N GLY A 267 -18.67 -9.44 -0.15
CA GLY A 267 -19.72 -9.57 -1.15
C GLY A 267 -19.87 -10.97 -1.71
N ARG A 268 -20.91 -11.14 -2.52
CA ARG A 268 -21.27 -12.39 -3.21
C ARG A 268 -21.11 -12.24 -4.71
N VAL A 269 -20.59 -13.28 -5.33
CA VAL A 269 -20.44 -13.36 -6.79
C VAL A 269 -21.74 -13.93 -7.38
N TYR A 270 -22.22 -13.30 -8.45
CA TYR A 270 -23.35 -13.78 -9.23
C TYR A 270 -23.01 -13.76 -10.71
N GLU A 271 -23.35 -14.83 -11.42
CA GLU A 271 -23.29 -14.86 -12.87
C GLU A 271 -24.50 -14.14 -13.47
N ILE A 272 -24.27 -13.31 -14.48
CA ILE A 272 -25.30 -12.75 -15.35
C ILE A 272 -25.30 -13.59 -16.62
N ASP A 273 -26.26 -14.49 -16.72
CA ASP A 273 -26.42 -15.43 -17.83
C ASP A 273 -27.50 -14.94 -18.83
N SER A 274 -27.62 -15.64 -19.95
CA SER A 274 -28.62 -15.36 -20.98
C SER A 274 -30.07 -15.42 -20.49
N THR A 275 -30.37 -16.13 -19.40
CA THR A 275 -31.74 -16.15 -18.84
C THR A 275 -32.10 -14.81 -18.21
N ILE A 276 -31.14 -14.16 -17.52
CA ILE A 276 -31.31 -12.80 -17.00
C ILE A 276 -31.30 -11.78 -18.14
N LEU A 277 -30.35 -11.89 -19.07
CA LEU A 277 -30.16 -10.90 -20.12
C LEU A 277 -31.32 -10.84 -21.13
N ASN A 278 -32.00 -11.97 -21.35
CA ASN A 278 -33.16 -12.08 -22.25
C ASN A 278 -34.50 -11.97 -21.51
N ALA A 279 -34.50 -11.81 -20.19
CA ALA A 279 -35.73 -11.61 -19.43
C ALA A 279 -36.42 -10.31 -19.86
N LYS A 280 -37.77 -10.33 -19.86
CA LYS A 280 -38.59 -9.13 -20.13
C LYS A 280 -38.32 -8.01 -19.12
N ASP A 281 -37.98 -8.39 -17.89
CA ASP A 281 -37.63 -7.52 -16.76
C ASP A 281 -36.34 -8.07 -16.15
N LYS A 282 -35.20 -7.54 -16.59
CA LYS A 282 -33.87 -8.06 -16.24
C LYS A 282 -33.54 -7.76 -14.78
N GLU A 283 -33.98 -6.60 -14.31
CA GLU A 283 -33.84 -6.12 -12.95
C GLU A 283 -34.49 -7.08 -11.97
N ARG A 284 -35.75 -7.47 -12.25
CA ARG A 284 -36.47 -8.42 -11.41
C ARG A 284 -35.91 -9.83 -11.50
N ALA A 285 -35.45 -10.26 -12.68
CA ALA A 285 -34.79 -11.56 -12.84
C ALA A 285 -33.52 -11.64 -11.98
N LEU A 286 -32.66 -10.62 -12.02
CA LEU A 286 -31.46 -10.56 -11.19
C LEU A 286 -31.79 -10.44 -9.70
N PHE A 287 -32.79 -9.63 -9.33
CA PHE A 287 -33.23 -9.50 -7.93
C PHE A 287 -33.66 -10.85 -7.35
N LYS A 288 -34.43 -11.65 -8.12
CA LYS A 288 -34.80 -13.02 -7.74
C LYS A 288 -33.58 -13.93 -7.57
N LYS A 289 -32.60 -13.86 -8.47
CA LYS A 289 -31.36 -14.65 -8.37
C LYS A 289 -30.57 -14.29 -7.11
N ILE A 290 -30.45 -13.00 -6.79
CA ILE A 290 -29.70 -12.53 -5.61
C ILE A 290 -30.37 -12.96 -4.30
N ARG A 291 -31.70 -12.85 -4.22
CA ARG A 291 -32.46 -13.17 -3.00
C ARG A 291 -32.83 -14.65 -2.85
N GLY A 292 -32.60 -15.46 -3.88
CA GLY A 292 -32.64 -16.93 -3.80
C GLY A 292 -33.93 -17.48 -3.20
N TYR A 293 -35.06 -17.32 -3.88
CA TYR A 293 -36.32 -17.84 -3.34
C TYR A 293 -36.36 -19.38 -3.29
N GLU A 294 -36.33 -19.90 -2.07
CA GLU A 294 -37.13 -21.05 -1.64
C GLU A 294 -38.62 -20.85 -2.02
N TYR A 295 -39.25 -21.90 -2.57
CA TYR A 295 -40.65 -22.07 -3.00
C TYR A 295 -40.99 -21.78 -4.48
N GLY A 296 -41.53 -22.82 -5.13
CA GLY A 296 -41.62 -23.00 -6.58
C GLY A 296 -42.64 -22.15 -7.36
N GLU A 297 -42.71 -22.50 -8.65
CA GLU A 297 -43.25 -21.86 -9.88
C GLU A 297 -44.63 -21.17 -9.86
N LYS A 298 -45.11 -20.60 -8.76
CA LYS A 298 -46.29 -19.72 -8.80
C LYS A 298 -45.87 -18.27 -8.60
N ASP A 299 -45.36 -17.70 -9.69
CA ASP A 299 -45.25 -16.26 -9.93
C ASP A 299 -46.50 -15.53 -9.44
N ASN A 300 -46.37 -14.74 -8.38
CA ASN A 300 -47.41 -13.78 -8.00
C ASN A 300 -46.79 -12.38 -8.01
N LEU A 301 -47.19 -11.56 -8.98
CA LEU A 301 -46.70 -10.19 -9.20
C LEU A 301 -46.76 -9.34 -7.93
N LEU A 302 -47.79 -9.53 -7.11
CA LEU A 302 -47.97 -8.82 -5.84
C LEU A 302 -46.88 -9.17 -4.81
N ARG A 303 -46.44 -10.45 -4.74
CA ARG A 303 -45.40 -10.89 -3.80
C ARG A 303 -44.06 -10.24 -4.14
N ASP A 304 -43.71 -10.21 -5.42
CA ASP A 304 -42.46 -9.61 -5.89
C ASP A 304 -42.44 -8.09 -5.66
N THR A 305 -43.55 -7.39 -5.96
CA THR A 305 -43.66 -5.95 -5.69
C THR A 305 -43.53 -5.65 -4.20
N THR A 306 -44.11 -6.48 -3.32
CA THR A 306 -43.97 -6.33 -1.87
C THR A 306 -42.52 -6.55 -1.41
N LEU A 307 -41.83 -7.55 -1.95
CA LEU A 307 -40.44 -7.85 -1.59
C LEU A 307 -39.43 -6.83 -2.11
N ILE A 308 -39.62 -6.37 -3.35
CA ILE A 308 -38.90 -5.23 -3.91
C ILE A 308 -39.17 -3.99 -3.06
N GLY A 309 -40.41 -3.81 -2.58
CA GLY A 309 -40.74 -2.75 -1.62
C GLY A 309 -39.94 -2.84 -0.33
N TYR A 310 -39.76 -4.04 0.24
CA TYR A 310 -38.95 -4.26 1.44
C TYR A 310 -37.45 -4.05 1.22
N ASP A 311 -36.93 -4.36 0.02
CA ASP A 311 -35.51 -4.24 -0.30
C ASP A 311 -35.25 -3.33 -1.50
N ASN A 312 -35.91 -2.16 -1.47
CA ASN A 312 -35.87 -1.19 -2.55
C ASN A 312 -34.43 -0.69 -2.83
N HIS A 313 -33.55 -0.70 -1.83
CA HIS A 313 -32.15 -0.32 -2.02
C HIS A 313 -31.38 -1.29 -2.93
N LEU A 314 -31.60 -2.61 -2.81
CA LEU A 314 -31.01 -3.60 -3.70
C LEU A 314 -31.57 -3.45 -5.11
N PHE A 315 -32.90 -3.35 -5.23
CA PHE A 315 -33.54 -3.20 -6.54
C PHE A 315 -33.08 -1.94 -7.26
N ASN A 316 -32.94 -0.81 -6.56
CA ASN A 316 -32.37 0.42 -7.12
C ASN A 316 -30.91 0.27 -7.56
N ALA A 317 -30.10 -0.50 -6.83
CA ALA A 317 -28.72 -0.78 -7.23
C ALA A 317 -28.67 -1.63 -8.51
N ILE A 318 -29.54 -2.64 -8.62
CA ILE A 318 -29.71 -3.46 -9.83
C ILE A 318 -30.20 -2.60 -11.01
N TYR A 319 -31.19 -1.74 -10.79
CA TYR A 319 -31.70 -0.82 -11.82
C TYR A 319 -30.59 0.10 -12.34
N LYS A 320 -29.82 0.72 -11.44
CA LYS A 320 -28.65 1.55 -11.81
C LYS A 320 -27.61 0.75 -12.57
N TYR A 321 -27.37 -0.49 -12.16
CA TYR A 321 -26.43 -1.38 -12.83
C TYR A 321 -26.81 -1.62 -14.31
N PHE A 322 -28.06 -2.01 -14.59
CA PHE A 322 -28.50 -2.22 -15.98
C PHE A 322 -28.61 -0.92 -16.77
N THR A 323 -29.02 0.19 -16.13
CA THR A 323 -29.12 1.51 -16.80
C THR A 323 -27.76 2.04 -17.24
N ASN A 324 -26.71 1.79 -16.45
CA ASN A 324 -25.37 2.30 -16.74
C ASN A 324 -24.58 1.41 -17.72
N ASN A 325 -25.09 0.22 -18.06
CA ASN A 325 -24.38 -0.76 -18.88
C ASN A 325 -25.24 -1.24 -20.04
N GLU A 326 -24.97 -0.72 -21.23
CA GLU A 326 -25.64 -1.15 -22.46
C GLU A 326 -24.95 -2.36 -23.09
N ASN A 327 -25.70 -3.20 -23.81
CA ASN A 327 -25.18 -4.34 -24.58
C ASN A 327 -24.35 -5.37 -23.77
N LEU A 328 -24.75 -5.60 -22.52
CA LEU A 328 -24.15 -6.61 -21.65
C LEU A 328 -24.15 -7.99 -22.32
N LYS A 329 -22.99 -8.65 -22.28
CA LYS A 329 -22.83 -10.08 -22.58
C LYS A 329 -22.90 -10.87 -21.28
N GLU A 330 -22.86 -12.20 -21.35
CA GLU A 330 -22.73 -13.01 -20.14
C GLU A 330 -21.40 -12.68 -19.43
N HIS A 331 -21.46 -12.44 -18.12
CA HIS A 331 -20.32 -12.05 -17.29
C HIS A 331 -20.65 -12.29 -15.81
N SER A 332 -19.70 -11.98 -14.91
CA SER A 332 -19.92 -12.09 -13.47
C SER A 332 -19.91 -10.73 -12.79
N ILE A 333 -20.75 -10.60 -11.76
CA ILE A 333 -20.81 -9.42 -10.90
C ILE A 333 -20.49 -9.77 -9.46
N LEU A 334 -19.91 -8.80 -8.74
CA LEU A 334 -19.83 -8.81 -7.29
C LEU A 334 -20.92 -7.89 -6.71
N VAL A 335 -21.78 -8.46 -5.87
CA VAL A 335 -22.80 -7.71 -5.13
C VAL A 335 -22.34 -7.58 -3.68
N ARG A 336 -22.14 -6.34 -3.24
CA ARG A 336 -21.74 -6.01 -1.86
C ARG A 336 -22.86 -5.32 -1.12
N THR A 337 -23.13 -5.75 0.09
CA THR A 337 -24.03 -5.09 1.04
C THR A 337 -23.22 -4.23 1.98
N LEU A 338 -23.60 -2.97 2.14
CA LEU A 338 -22.99 -2.04 3.08
C LEU A 338 -24.04 -1.58 4.07
N THR A 339 -23.64 -1.54 5.33
CA THR A 339 -24.55 -1.26 6.45
C THR A 339 -24.18 0.08 7.07
N THR A 340 -25.13 1.02 7.10
CA THR A 340 -24.95 2.32 7.75
C THR A 340 -25.86 2.40 8.97
N THR A 341 -25.27 2.57 10.15
CA THR A 341 -26.02 2.78 11.39
C THR A 341 -26.29 4.27 11.57
N ASN A 342 -27.54 4.69 11.43
CA ASN A 342 -27.99 6.05 11.66
C ASN A 342 -28.39 6.20 13.12
N ILE A 343 -27.59 6.93 13.90
CA ILE A 343 -27.90 7.24 15.30
C ILE A 343 -28.52 8.64 15.34
N LYS A 344 -29.77 8.73 15.79
CA LYS A 344 -30.47 10.00 16.02
C LYS A 344 -30.68 10.23 17.52
N PRO A 345 -30.12 11.29 18.11
CA PRO A 345 -30.45 11.67 19.47
C PRO A 345 -31.90 12.15 19.52
N ILE A 346 -32.68 11.59 20.44
CA ILE A 346 -34.07 11.98 20.70
C ILE A 346 -34.10 12.95 21.89
N THR A 347 -33.29 12.69 22.91
CA THR A 347 -33.07 13.55 24.08
C THR A 347 -31.59 13.44 24.53
N TYR A 348 -31.17 14.23 25.52
CA TYR A 348 -29.81 14.15 26.10
C TYR A 348 -29.45 12.76 26.68
N MET A 349 -30.46 11.91 26.96
CA MET A 349 -30.30 10.59 27.58
C MET A 349 -30.80 9.43 26.70
N ALA A 350 -31.26 9.69 25.46
CA ALA A 350 -31.83 8.64 24.61
C ALA A 350 -31.49 8.83 23.12
N THR A 351 -31.03 7.76 22.49
CA THR A 351 -30.76 7.67 21.05
C THR A 351 -31.65 6.61 20.41
N THR A 352 -32.11 6.86 19.19
CA THR A 352 -32.62 5.80 18.31
C THR A 352 -31.53 5.45 17.30
N SER A 353 -31.32 4.16 17.08
CA SER A 353 -30.50 3.66 15.99
C SER A 353 -31.38 3.01 14.93
N SER A 354 -31.24 3.40 13.67
CA SER A 354 -31.75 2.64 12.54
C SER A 354 -30.60 2.13 11.69
N ILE A 355 -30.81 0.97 11.06
CA ILE A 355 -29.83 0.39 10.14
C ILE A 355 -30.36 0.60 8.72
N THR A 356 -29.53 1.17 7.85
CA THR A 356 -29.82 1.30 6.43
C THR A 356 -28.85 0.42 5.65
N TYR A 357 -29.40 -0.45 4.80
CA TYR A 357 -28.63 -1.28 3.90
C TYR A 357 -28.52 -0.58 2.53
N THR A 358 -27.30 -0.50 2.01
CA THR A 358 -27.02 -0.04 0.66
C THR A 358 -26.26 -1.12 -0.10
N TYR A 359 -26.33 -1.10 -1.43
CA TYR A 359 -25.73 -2.12 -2.27
C TYR A 359 -24.83 -1.50 -3.32
N LYS A 360 -23.68 -2.13 -3.57
CA LYS A 360 -22.80 -1.82 -4.71
C LYS A 360 -22.66 -3.07 -5.57
N ILE A 361 -22.78 -2.89 -6.88
CA ILE A 361 -22.63 -3.94 -7.89
C ILE A 361 -21.44 -3.57 -8.77
N PHE A 362 -20.53 -4.51 -8.99
CA PHE A 362 -19.35 -4.32 -9.82
C PHE A 362 -19.22 -5.46 -10.82
N ASP A 363 -18.87 -5.16 -12.06
CA ASP A 363 -18.41 -6.19 -12.99
C ASP A 363 -17.05 -6.72 -12.53
N ILE A 364 -16.87 -8.04 -12.63
CA ILE A 364 -15.64 -8.74 -12.24
C ILE A 364 -15.26 -9.78 -13.30
N ASN A 365 -13.97 -10.01 -13.46
CA ASN A 365 -13.45 -11.05 -14.35
C ASN A 365 -13.09 -12.33 -13.57
N GLN A 366 -12.73 -13.38 -14.31
CA GLN A 366 -12.40 -14.68 -13.72
C GLN A 366 -11.23 -14.60 -12.73
N THR A 367 -10.20 -13.80 -13.05
CA THR A 367 -9.04 -13.59 -12.17
C THR A 367 -9.46 -13.03 -10.81
N PHE A 368 -10.38 -12.04 -10.80
CA PHE A 368 -10.93 -11.47 -9.57
C PHE A 368 -11.62 -12.54 -8.70
N ILE A 369 -12.46 -13.36 -9.35
CA ILE A 369 -13.19 -14.45 -8.68
C ILE A 369 -12.20 -15.44 -8.06
N ASN A 370 -11.17 -15.84 -8.81
CA ASN A 370 -10.14 -16.75 -8.34
C ASN A 370 -9.43 -16.19 -7.09
N CYS A 371 -9.03 -14.90 -7.11
CA CYS A 371 -8.41 -14.25 -5.95
C CYS A 371 -9.29 -14.29 -4.69
N LEU A 372 -10.60 -14.06 -4.86
CA LEU A 372 -11.56 -14.10 -3.76
C LEU A 372 -11.72 -15.51 -3.19
N GLU A 373 -11.84 -16.52 -4.05
CA GLU A 373 -12.00 -17.91 -3.62
C GLU A 373 -10.73 -18.47 -2.98
N ILE A 374 -9.55 -18.11 -3.49
CA ILE A 374 -8.25 -18.48 -2.88
C ILE A 374 -8.13 -17.86 -1.48
N LEU A 375 -8.46 -16.58 -1.32
CA LEU A 375 -8.45 -15.92 0.00
C LEU A 375 -9.38 -16.64 0.99
N LYS A 376 -10.61 -16.94 0.56
CA LYS A 376 -11.58 -17.68 1.40
C LYS A 376 -11.06 -19.07 1.75
N ALA A 377 -10.44 -19.77 0.80
CA ALA A 377 -9.88 -21.10 1.03
C ALA A 377 -8.73 -21.07 2.04
N ASN A 378 -7.77 -20.16 1.86
CA ASN A 378 -6.64 -20.00 2.77
C ASN A 378 -7.12 -19.62 4.19
N ASN A 379 -8.06 -18.68 4.31
CA ASN A 379 -8.66 -18.30 5.60
C ASN A 379 -9.41 -19.46 6.30
N ARG A 380 -10.00 -20.39 5.53
CA ARG A 380 -10.63 -21.61 6.09
C ARG A 380 -9.60 -22.63 6.55
N LEU A 381 -8.53 -22.82 5.79
CA LEU A 381 -7.49 -23.80 6.09
C LEU A 381 -6.61 -23.36 7.26
N LYS A 382 -6.27 -22.06 7.35
CA LYS A 382 -5.38 -21.49 8.36
C LYS A 382 -4.04 -22.21 8.47
N GLN A 383 -3.50 -22.64 7.32
CA GLN A 383 -2.20 -23.32 7.23
C GLN A 383 -1.18 -22.39 6.59
N PRO A 384 0.11 -22.48 6.98
CA PRO A 384 1.15 -21.70 6.36
C PRO A 384 1.19 -21.86 4.84
N LEU A 385 1.31 -20.75 4.12
CA LEU A 385 1.42 -20.76 2.66
C LEU A 385 2.70 -21.45 2.19
N ALA A 386 2.66 -22.06 1.01
CA ALA A 386 3.83 -22.70 0.40
C ALA A 386 5.00 -21.73 0.12
N CYS A 387 4.74 -20.41 0.08
CA CYS A 387 5.76 -19.36 -0.07
C CYS A 387 6.24 -18.77 1.27
N GLN A 388 5.95 -19.41 2.41
CA GLN A 388 6.24 -18.90 3.76
C GLN A 388 7.68 -18.39 3.94
N ASP A 389 8.65 -19.13 3.39
CA ASP A 389 10.07 -18.81 3.52
C ASP A 389 10.51 -17.55 2.77
N SER A 390 9.65 -17.04 1.88
CA SER A 390 9.85 -15.81 1.11
C SER A 390 9.04 -14.62 1.68
N ILE A 391 8.42 -14.78 2.85
CA ILE A 391 7.67 -13.72 3.52
C ILE A 391 8.58 -13.09 4.58
N HIS A 392 8.78 -11.77 4.46
CA HIS A 392 9.62 -10.97 5.35
C HIS A 392 8.78 -9.87 6.01
N HIS A 393 8.64 -9.95 7.34
CA HIS A 393 8.04 -8.92 8.17
C HIS A 393 9.13 -8.10 8.85
N ILE A 394 9.20 -6.82 8.52
CA ILE A 394 10.16 -5.86 9.06
C ILE A 394 9.40 -4.95 10.04
N GLU A 395 9.76 -5.02 11.30
CA GLU A 395 9.09 -4.36 12.42
C GLU A 395 10.07 -3.35 13.03
N SER A 396 9.60 -2.11 13.29
CA SER A 396 10.40 -1.21 14.13
C SER A 396 10.24 -1.58 15.59
N ASP A 397 11.33 -1.41 16.33
CA ASP A 397 11.41 -1.75 17.73
C ASP A 397 12.02 -0.59 18.53
N ASP A 398 11.74 -0.57 19.84
CA ASP A 398 12.30 0.40 20.79
C ASP A 398 13.40 -0.19 21.67
N ASP A 399 13.51 -1.51 21.72
CA ASP A 399 14.61 -2.25 22.32
C ASP A 399 15.26 -3.23 21.32
N SER A 400 16.38 -3.88 21.72
CA SER A 400 17.09 -4.86 20.89
C SER A 400 16.98 -6.27 21.44
N ASN A 401 15.97 -6.55 22.25
CA ASN A 401 15.84 -7.85 22.87
C ASN A 401 15.14 -8.82 21.91
N SER A 402 15.87 -9.85 21.49
CA SER A 402 15.28 -10.93 20.67
C SER A 402 14.31 -11.82 21.45
N ASP A 403 14.33 -11.74 22.78
CA ASP A 403 13.72 -12.70 23.70
C ASP A 403 12.65 -12.09 24.62
N ASN A 404 12.58 -10.76 24.75
CA ASN A 404 11.46 -10.08 25.40
C ASN A 404 10.79 -9.11 24.41
N ASN A 405 9.48 -9.18 24.36
CA ASN A 405 8.59 -8.24 23.70
C ASN A 405 7.83 -7.49 24.81
N GLU A 406 8.54 -7.12 25.89
CA GLU A 406 7.89 -6.62 27.11
C GLU A 406 7.34 -5.19 26.94
N TRP A 407 7.63 -4.53 25.81
CA TRP A 407 6.82 -3.43 25.27
C TRP A 407 6.29 -3.74 23.86
N GLN A 408 5.47 -4.79 23.78
CA GLN A 408 4.15 -4.80 23.14
C GLN A 408 3.59 -6.23 23.24
N ASP A 409 3.16 -6.63 24.44
CA ASP A 409 2.18 -7.69 24.54
C ASP A 409 1.05 -7.39 23.53
N GLU A 410 0.85 -8.29 22.55
CA GLU A 410 -0.25 -8.34 21.59
C GLU A 410 -0.12 -7.67 20.19
N LEU A 411 1.03 -7.16 19.76
CA LEU A 411 1.18 -6.66 18.38
C LEU A 411 1.49 -7.78 17.37
N ILE A 412 0.40 -8.45 17.01
CA ILE A 412 0.28 -9.26 15.80
C ILE A 412 0.60 -8.32 14.62
N GLN A 413 1.66 -8.60 13.87
CA GLN A 413 2.09 -7.83 12.68
C GLN A 413 1.94 -8.65 11.39
N ASN A 414 1.50 -9.90 11.54
CA ASN A 414 0.99 -10.76 10.47
C ASN A 414 -0.53 -10.94 10.63
N LEU A 415 -1.28 -11.31 9.59
CA LEU A 415 -2.73 -11.43 9.69
C LEU A 415 -3.20 -12.73 10.36
N GLY A 416 -2.28 -13.69 10.53
CA GLY A 416 -2.56 -15.03 11.03
C GLY A 416 -1.42 -15.99 10.74
N ILE A 417 -1.59 -17.24 11.20
CA ILE A 417 -0.61 -18.34 11.03
C ILE A 417 -0.39 -18.69 9.54
N ASP A 418 -1.39 -18.45 8.70
CA ASP A 418 -1.35 -18.71 7.26
C ASP A 418 -0.39 -17.82 6.49
N ILE A 419 -0.21 -16.57 6.95
CA ILE A 419 0.72 -15.59 6.36
C ILE A 419 1.94 -15.31 7.26
N ASP A 420 2.16 -16.13 8.29
CA ASP A 420 3.35 -16.02 9.14
C ASP A 420 4.64 -16.20 8.30
N GLY A 421 5.76 -15.65 8.74
CA GLY A 421 6.97 -15.59 7.92
C GLY A 421 8.23 -15.37 8.73
N LYS A 422 9.27 -14.84 8.10
CA LYS A 422 10.50 -14.43 8.79
C LYS A 422 10.31 -13.02 9.35
N HIS A 423 10.59 -12.84 10.63
CA HIS A 423 10.46 -11.56 11.32
C HIS A 423 11.83 -10.91 11.56
N TYR A 424 11.92 -9.60 11.35
CA TYR A 424 13.14 -8.82 11.50
C TYR A 424 12.82 -7.52 12.25
N TYR A 425 13.62 -7.24 13.28
CA TYR A 425 13.46 -6.04 14.10
C TYR A 425 14.49 -4.99 13.74
N ILE A 426 14.06 -3.74 13.58
CA ILE A 426 14.92 -2.58 13.40
C ILE A 426 14.75 -1.68 14.62
N ASN A 427 15.79 -1.57 15.43
CA ASN A 427 15.75 -0.67 16.59
C ASN A 427 15.75 0.79 16.10
N LEU A 428 14.66 1.49 16.39
CA LEU A 428 14.48 2.92 16.11
C LEU A 428 14.67 3.81 17.35
N GLY A 429 14.80 3.23 18.56
CA GLY A 429 14.96 3.97 19.81
C GLY A 429 13.68 4.75 20.14
N ALA A 430 13.79 6.00 20.60
CA ALA A 430 12.63 6.86 20.90
C ALA A 430 11.70 7.16 19.69
N PHE A 431 12.12 6.79 18.48
CA PHE A 431 11.33 6.91 17.25
C PHE A 431 10.61 5.60 16.86
N SER A 432 10.68 4.55 17.69
CA SER A 432 9.99 3.27 17.51
C SER A 432 8.47 3.39 17.40
N GLY A 433 7.87 4.36 18.10
CA GLY A 433 6.45 4.70 17.99
C GLY A 433 6.07 5.44 16.71
N SER A 434 7.05 5.81 15.86
CA SER A 434 6.77 6.50 14.61
C SER A 434 6.30 5.51 13.55
N HIS A 435 5.02 5.54 13.21
CA HIS A 435 4.43 4.77 12.09
C HIS A 435 4.81 5.32 10.70
N TYR A 436 6.00 5.90 10.56
CA TYR A 436 6.51 6.38 9.29
C TYR A 436 7.56 5.40 8.77
N ILE A 437 7.58 5.18 7.46
CA ILE A 437 8.57 4.31 6.83
C ILE A 437 9.97 4.95 6.75
N LEU A 438 10.04 6.28 6.77
CA LEU A 438 11.28 7.03 6.57
C LEU A 438 12.35 6.76 7.66
N PRO A 439 12.01 6.73 8.97
CA PRO A 439 12.91 6.26 10.02
C PRO A 439 13.52 4.88 9.75
N SER A 440 12.72 3.91 9.31
CA SER A 440 13.20 2.57 8.94
C SER A 440 14.18 2.62 7.77
N ILE A 441 13.91 3.46 6.77
CA ILE A 441 14.81 3.68 5.62
C ILE A 441 16.16 4.25 6.07
N HIS A 442 16.16 5.28 6.93
CA HIS A 442 17.39 5.87 7.47
C HIS A 442 18.18 4.87 8.31
N ALA A 443 17.50 4.07 9.14
CA ALA A 443 18.15 3.02 9.91
C ALA A 443 18.81 1.97 8.99
N LEU A 444 18.11 1.49 7.96
CA LEU A 444 18.65 0.54 6.98
C LEU A 444 19.85 1.11 6.20
N GLN A 445 19.82 2.40 5.84
CA GLN A 445 20.96 3.08 5.22
C GLN A 445 22.18 3.11 6.17
N ARG A 446 21.97 3.42 7.45
CA ARG A 446 23.04 3.40 8.47
C ARG A 446 23.59 1.99 8.66
N VAL A 447 22.72 0.98 8.70
CA VAL A 447 23.12 -0.44 8.77
C VAL A 447 24.00 -0.81 7.57
N LEU A 448 23.60 -0.49 6.34
CA LEU A 448 24.42 -0.77 5.15
C LEU A 448 25.77 -0.09 5.19
N MET A 449 25.82 1.18 5.61
CA MET A 449 27.08 1.90 5.77
C MET A 449 28.01 1.17 6.73
N LEU A 450 27.50 0.77 7.89
CA LEU A 450 28.29 0.09 8.92
C LEU A 450 28.72 -1.33 8.51
N ILE A 451 27.87 -2.06 7.79
CA ILE A 451 28.24 -3.38 7.24
C ILE A 451 29.35 -3.21 6.20
N ASN A 452 29.21 -2.26 5.28
CA ASN A 452 30.21 -2.01 4.24
C ASN A 452 31.56 -1.59 4.81
N SER A 453 31.57 -0.86 5.93
CA SER A 453 32.80 -0.46 6.61
C SER A 453 33.38 -1.50 7.56
N GLY A 454 32.78 -2.70 7.62
CA GLY A 454 33.21 -3.80 8.51
C GLY A 454 32.96 -3.53 10.01
N ASN A 455 32.12 -2.55 10.33
CA ASN A 455 31.80 -2.20 11.72
C ASN A 455 30.83 -3.17 12.38
N ILE A 456 29.90 -3.72 11.59
CA ILE A 456 28.92 -4.72 12.02
C ILE A 456 28.76 -5.79 10.92
N ASN A 457 28.26 -6.97 11.29
CA ASN A 457 28.04 -8.06 10.32
C ASN A 457 26.57 -8.22 9.88
N ASN A 458 25.61 -7.75 10.69
CA ASN A 458 24.18 -7.94 10.48
C ASN A 458 23.35 -6.89 11.25
N LEU A 459 22.04 -6.88 11.01
CA LEU A 459 21.10 -5.98 11.67
C LEU A 459 21.03 -6.16 13.19
N LEU A 460 21.18 -7.38 13.70
CA LEU A 460 21.14 -7.62 15.15
C LEU A 460 22.31 -6.92 15.88
N GLU A 461 23.50 -6.90 15.28
CA GLU A 461 24.64 -6.14 15.82
C GLU A 461 24.36 -4.63 15.82
N TYR A 462 23.72 -4.08 14.78
CA TYR A 462 23.29 -2.69 14.77
C TYR A 462 22.35 -2.37 15.93
N ASN A 463 21.30 -3.20 16.11
CA ASN A 463 20.33 -3.02 17.19
C ASN A 463 21.05 -3.02 18.55
N LYS A 464 21.88 -4.04 18.83
CA LYS A 464 22.62 -4.15 20.10
C LYS A 464 23.49 -2.94 20.41
N ILE A 465 24.18 -2.37 19.41
CA ILE A 465 25.02 -1.18 19.64
C ILE A 465 24.15 0.04 19.97
N LYS A 466 22.99 0.17 19.30
CA LYS A 466 22.06 1.28 19.53
C LYS A 466 21.51 1.28 20.96
N ASP A 467 21.15 0.12 21.51
CA ASP A 467 20.71 -0.02 22.91
C ASP A 467 21.77 0.39 23.92
N LEU A 468 23.02 0.01 23.66
CA LEU A 468 24.13 0.30 24.57
C LEU A 468 24.49 1.79 24.61
N LYS A 469 23.93 2.61 23.69
CA LYS A 469 24.25 4.03 23.51
C LYS A 469 25.75 4.31 23.41
N ASP A 470 26.54 3.30 23.00
CA ASP A 470 27.99 3.36 22.97
C ASP A 470 28.47 3.36 21.52
N GLU A 471 28.55 4.57 20.97
CA GLU A 471 28.97 4.79 19.58
C GLU A 471 30.43 4.44 19.32
N SER A 472 31.25 4.29 20.37
CA SER A 472 32.64 3.88 20.22
C SER A 472 32.77 2.46 19.66
N MET A 473 31.71 1.65 19.78
CA MET A 473 31.63 0.32 19.18
C MET A 473 31.36 0.32 17.68
N PHE A 474 30.88 1.43 17.09
CA PHE A 474 30.76 1.60 15.63
C PHE A 474 32.09 2.00 14.96
N LEU A 475 33.23 1.97 15.67
CA LEU A 475 34.53 2.45 15.19
C LEU A 475 35.56 1.32 14.95
N ARG A 476 35.11 0.12 14.57
CA ARG A 476 36.01 -0.89 14.01
C ARG A 476 36.52 -0.43 12.64
N THR A 477 37.70 0.18 12.67
CA THR A 477 38.60 0.56 11.55
C THR A 477 38.51 2.02 11.04
N ASN A 478 39.47 2.83 11.51
CA ASN A 478 39.70 4.25 11.25
C ASN A 478 40.17 4.66 9.83
N ARG A 479 39.82 3.94 8.76
CA ARG A 479 40.27 4.31 7.39
C ARG A 479 39.16 4.63 6.39
N GLU A 480 37.93 4.19 6.61
CA GLU A 480 36.84 4.36 5.62
C GLU A 480 35.85 5.48 5.95
N ARG A 481 35.95 6.06 7.15
CA ARG A 481 35.08 7.15 7.64
C ARG A 481 34.98 8.33 6.65
N LYS A 482 36.08 8.71 5.99
CA LYS A 482 36.09 9.80 4.99
C LYS A 482 35.38 9.48 3.68
N ASN A 483 35.22 8.20 3.33
CA ASN A 483 34.50 7.79 2.12
C ASN A 483 33.00 7.59 2.40
N ALA A 484 32.65 7.11 3.59
CA ALA A 484 31.26 7.04 4.06
C ALA A 484 30.65 8.45 4.29
N GLU A 485 31.41 9.38 4.86
CA GLU A 485 31.00 10.79 5.02
C GLU A 485 30.72 11.46 3.65
N ARG A 486 31.41 11.07 2.58
CA ARG A 486 31.14 11.59 1.21
C ARG A 486 29.84 11.07 0.59
N LEU A 487 29.37 9.88 0.97
CA LEU A 487 28.07 9.36 0.54
C LEU A 487 26.90 9.97 1.31
N LEU A 488 27.17 10.54 2.49
CA LEU A 488 26.19 11.15 3.40
C LEU A 488 26.12 12.69 3.30
N HIS A 489 27.15 13.36 2.76
CA HIS A 489 27.15 14.81 2.54
C HIS A 489 26.36 15.21 1.29
N THR A 490 25.05 14.96 1.29
CA THR A 490 24.07 15.64 0.43
C THR A 490 22.78 16.03 1.16
N GLN A 491 22.78 16.05 2.50
CA GLN A 491 21.71 16.62 3.33
C GLN A 491 22.32 17.58 4.37
N PRO A 492 21.64 18.68 4.74
CA PRO A 492 22.19 19.71 5.59
C PRO A 492 22.60 19.16 6.98
N SER A 493 23.70 19.70 7.49
CA SER A 493 24.46 19.22 8.65
C SER A 493 23.70 19.14 9.99
N TYR A 494 22.43 19.54 10.03
CA TYR A 494 21.64 19.68 11.25
C TYR A 494 20.71 18.49 11.53
N LEU A 495 20.52 17.57 10.58
CA LEU A 495 19.77 16.33 10.81
C LEU A 495 20.56 15.33 11.66
N TYR A 496 21.89 15.45 11.70
CA TYR A 496 22.73 14.55 12.49
C TYR A 496 22.32 14.57 13.96
N ASP A 497 22.22 15.74 14.61
CA ASP A 497 21.98 15.89 16.05
C ASP A 497 20.59 15.43 16.54
N LEU A 498 19.71 14.99 15.65
CA LEU A 498 18.29 14.70 15.93
C LEU A 498 17.89 13.23 15.78
N TYR A 499 18.79 12.39 15.27
CA TYR A 499 18.66 10.93 15.20
C TYR A 499 19.60 10.20 16.20
N TYR A 500 20.18 10.96 17.15
CA TYR A 500 21.06 10.46 18.22
C TYR A 500 20.32 10.28 19.55
#